data_AF-A0AB34NX25-F1
#
_entry.id   AF-A0AB34NX25-F1
#
_cell.length_a   1.000
_cell.length_b   1.000
_cell.length_c   1.000
_cell.angle_alpha   90.00
_cell.angle_beta   90.00
_cell.angle_gamma   90.00
#
_symmetry.space_group_name_H-M   'P 1'
#
loop_
_entity.id
_entity.type
_entity.pdbx_description
1 polymer ?
#
loop_
_entity_poly.entity_id
_entity_poly.type
_entity_poly.pdbx_seq_one_letter_code
_entity_poly.pdbx_strand_id
1 'polypeptide(L)'
;MLKYPKDYLDDVMVRFAYNSNAIEGNKLTLGQTRAVILNETITSTGIEGVKLKDLYAADNQKDAFNELIYLANNNAPLNMDTLLKLQFELTKNTIATAGKFKTNENYIAGADFKTASLQVVYQLMHEWLDNTSFRIENSKNDDELLRTLIETHIDFERMHPFDDGNGRTGRELINLELAKHEMSFLVVRVTDRPFYLQNLADRNVDNLVGYAKERMAEEKDRYTAYVSQNQKQEQFYKDEIKKLDESTISAKEKIYGVRDTSAFDKTDIQLNRVYARKFLKENHFEVSDKNIKEISENIALNRINNREKNKDFSVQAGYKSEKEKLDNSLVKKTYNNKFKEHNNHISKKLYPSKTQDQNLEI
;
A
#
# COMPACT_ATOMS: atom_id res chain seq x y z
N MET A 1 1.11 17.15 0.17
CA MET A 1 1.09 15.70 -0.09
C MET A 1 1.56 15.00 1.17
N LEU A 2 0.69 14.18 1.75
CA LEU A 2 0.91 13.37 2.94
C LEU A 2 2.15 12.49 2.73
N LYS A 3 3.12 12.61 3.63
CA LYS A 3 4.43 11.94 3.51
C LYS A 3 4.46 10.62 4.27
N TYR A 4 3.48 9.76 4.03
CA TYR A 4 3.50 8.43 4.63
C TYR A 4 4.46 7.51 3.87
N PRO A 5 5.32 6.74 4.56
CA PRO A 5 6.09 5.69 3.92
C PRO A 5 5.17 4.67 3.24
N LYS A 6 5.53 4.23 2.03
CA LYS A 6 4.71 3.26 1.28
C LYS A 6 4.45 1.98 2.09
N ASP A 7 5.48 1.43 2.73
CA ASP A 7 5.36 0.19 3.50
C ASP A 7 4.43 0.35 4.71
N TYR A 8 4.35 1.55 5.29
CA TYR A 8 3.38 1.87 6.34
C TYR A 8 1.96 1.95 5.77
N LEU A 9 1.77 2.60 4.62
CA LEU A 9 0.47 2.65 3.95
C LEU A 9 -0.05 1.25 3.57
N ASP A 10 0.82 0.40 3.04
CA ASP A 10 0.48 -0.99 2.71
C ASP A 10 0.07 -1.77 3.97
N ASP A 11 0.79 -1.61 5.08
CA ASP A 11 0.48 -2.26 6.37
C ASP A 11 -0.85 -1.78 6.97
N VAL A 12 -1.04 -0.46 7.09
CA VAL A 12 -2.26 0.09 7.68
C VAL A 12 -3.48 -0.20 6.80
N MET A 13 -3.34 -0.16 5.47
CA MET A 13 -4.41 -0.53 4.54
C MET A 13 -4.86 -1.98 4.77
N VAL A 14 -3.91 -2.93 4.88
CA VAL A 14 -4.24 -4.35 5.13
C VAL A 14 -4.92 -4.53 6.48
N ARG A 15 -4.39 -3.91 7.55
CA ARG A 15 -4.98 -4.02 8.90
C ARG A 15 -6.35 -3.37 8.97
N PHE A 16 -6.50 -2.19 8.38
CA PHE A 16 -7.76 -1.48 8.33
C PHE A 16 -8.80 -2.29 7.56
N ALA A 17 -8.42 -2.84 6.40
CA ALA A 17 -9.33 -3.65 5.61
C ALA A 17 -9.77 -4.95 6.29
N TYR A 18 -8.83 -5.66 6.93
CA TYR A 18 -9.16 -6.86 7.67
C TYR A 18 -10.14 -6.56 8.80
N ASN A 19 -9.84 -5.57 9.65
CA ASN A 19 -10.67 -5.31 10.81
C ASN A 19 -12.02 -4.68 10.43
N SER A 20 -12.04 -3.70 9.52
CA SER A 20 -13.27 -3.03 9.09
C SER A 20 -14.25 -4.01 8.45
N ASN A 21 -13.76 -4.91 7.59
CA ASN A 21 -14.62 -5.93 6.97
C ASN A 21 -15.06 -7.01 7.97
N ALA A 22 -14.19 -7.44 8.88
CA ALA A 22 -14.51 -8.49 9.85
C ALA A 22 -15.53 -8.03 10.91
N ILE A 23 -15.57 -6.74 11.25
CA ILE A 23 -16.62 -6.14 12.10
C ILE A 23 -18.02 -6.36 11.47
N GLU A 24 -18.10 -6.28 10.14
CA GLU A 24 -19.33 -6.53 9.35
C GLU A 24 -19.56 -8.02 9.04
N GLY A 25 -18.69 -8.92 9.54
CA GLY A 25 -18.87 -10.37 9.45
C GLY A 25 -18.13 -11.07 8.31
N ASN A 26 -17.27 -10.37 7.56
CA ASN A 26 -16.36 -10.98 6.59
C ASN A 26 -15.46 -12.04 7.26
N LYS A 27 -15.24 -13.17 6.59
CA LYS A 27 -14.52 -14.34 7.16
C LYS A 27 -13.08 -14.49 6.70
N LEU A 28 -12.56 -13.58 5.88
CA LEU A 28 -11.15 -13.63 5.49
C LEU A 28 -10.25 -13.49 6.71
N THR A 29 -9.23 -14.34 6.78
CA THR A 29 -8.12 -14.16 7.72
C THR A 29 -7.26 -12.96 7.30
N LEU A 30 -6.51 -12.38 8.24
CA LEU A 30 -5.57 -11.30 7.95
C LEU A 30 -4.58 -11.68 6.83
N GLY A 31 -4.12 -12.94 6.81
CA GLY A 31 -3.23 -13.45 5.76
C GLY A 31 -3.88 -13.48 4.37
N GLN A 32 -5.16 -13.88 4.30
CA GLN A 32 -5.93 -13.85 3.05
C GLN A 32 -6.22 -12.42 2.61
N THR A 33 -6.63 -11.53 3.50
CA THR A 33 -6.83 -10.10 3.21
C THR A 33 -5.55 -9.48 2.65
N ARG A 34 -4.39 -9.76 3.28
CA ARG A 34 -3.08 -9.33 2.78
C ARG A 34 -2.78 -9.86 1.37
N ALA A 35 -3.08 -11.13 1.11
CA ALA A 35 -2.84 -11.77 -0.19
C ALA A 35 -3.71 -11.16 -1.31
N VAL A 36 -4.95 -10.82 -1.01
CA VAL A 36 -5.85 -10.12 -1.95
C VAL A 36 -5.31 -8.72 -2.24
N ILE A 37 -5.02 -7.94 -1.19
CA ILE A 37 -4.68 -6.52 -1.33
C ILE A 37 -3.29 -6.30 -1.96
N LEU A 38 -2.26 -6.98 -1.44
CA LEU A 38 -0.86 -6.70 -1.82
C LEU A 38 -0.35 -7.57 -2.96
N ASN A 39 -0.90 -8.78 -3.13
CA ASN A 39 -0.40 -9.74 -4.09
C ASN A 39 -1.39 -10.01 -5.23
N GLU A 40 -2.63 -9.54 -5.15
CA GLU A 40 -3.70 -9.84 -6.11
C GLU A 40 -3.91 -11.35 -6.29
N THR A 41 -3.80 -12.09 -5.18
CA THR A 41 -3.92 -13.56 -5.15
C THR A 41 -5.00 -14.01 -4.18
N ILE A 42 -5.68 -15.10 -4.54
CA ILE A 42 -6.66 -15.74 -3.67
C ILE A 42 -6.02 -17.00 -3.08
N THR A 43 -5.98 -17.08 -1.75
CA THR A 43 -5.52 -18.27 -1.03
C THR A 43 -6.70 -18.95 -0.36
N SER A 44 -7.08 -20.13 -0.85
CA SER A 44 -7.98 -21.03 -0.13
C SER A 44 -7.11 -22.00 0.65
N THR A 45 -7.02 -21.81 1.96
CA THR A 45 -6.20 -22.63 2.86
C THR A 45 -7.04 -23.62 3.68
N GLY A 46 -8.32 -23.83 3.32
CA GLY A 46 -9.27 -24.61 4.11
C GLY A 46 -10.24 -25.46 3.28
N ILE A 47 -11.00 -26.32 3.97
CA ILE A 47 -12.03 -27.21 3.40
C ILE A 47 -13.27 -26.42 2.96
N GLU A 48 -13.58 -25.32 3.66
CA GLU A 48 -14.63 -24.38 3.26
C GLU A 48 -14.10 -23.38 2.23
N GLY A 49 -14.86 -23.20 1.15
CA GLY A 49 -14.57 -22.20 0.13
C GLY A 49 -14.68 -20.77 0.66
N VAL A 50 -13.94 -19.86 0.05
CA VAL A 50 -14.01 -18.42 0.36
C VAL A 50 -15.18 -17.80 -0.40
N LYS A 51 -16.03 -17.02 0.28
CA LYS A 51 -17.13 -16.31 -0.37
C LYS A 51 -16.60 -15.23 -1.30
N LEU A 52 -17.10 -15.19 -2.54
CA LEU A 52 -16.70 -14.18 -3.52
C LEU A 52 -16.98 -12.74 -3.03
N LYS A 53 -18.11 -12.52 -2.32
CA LYS A 53 -18.43 -11.22 -1.71
C LYS A 53 -17.36 -10.77 -0.70
N ASP A 54 -16.77 -11.70 0.05
CA ASP A 54 -15.74 -11.39 1.05
C ASP A 54 -14.41 -10.99 0.39
N LEU A 55 -14.07 -11.60 -0.75
CA LEU A 55 -12.94 -11.22 -1.59
C LEU A 55 -13.13 -9.83 -2.19
N TYR A 56 -14.30 -9.56 -2.78
CA TYR A 56 -14.61 -8.23 -3.32
C TYR A 56 -14.58 -7.17 -2.22
N ALA A 57 -15.09 -7.44 -1.02
CA ALA A 57 -15.02 -6.47 0.08
C ALA A 57 -13.58 -6.12 0.49
N ALA A 58 -12.64 -7.07 0.41
CA ALA A 58 -11.22 -6.78 0.68
C ALA A 58 -10.57 -5.97 -0.45
N ASP A 59 -10.87 -6.30 -1.71
CA ASP A 59 -10.36 -5.60 -2.89
C ASP A 59 -10.93 -4.16 -2.98
N ASN A 60 -12.23 -4.01 -2.78
CA ASN A 60 -12.92 -2.72 -2.71
C ASN A 60 -12.34 -1.79 -1.64
N GLN A 61 -11.94 -2.36 -0.50
CA GLN A 61 -11.36 -1.57 0.57
C GLN A 61 -9.95 -1.05 0.22
N LYS A 62 -9.19 -1.77 -0.62
CA LYS A 62 -7.93 -1.25 -1.19
C LYS A 62 -8.23 -0.04 -2.08
N ASP A 63 -9.24 -0.12 -2.94
CA ASP A 63 -9.61 0.98 -3.82
C ASP A 63 -10.15 2.19 -3.04
N ALA A 64 -11.02 1.96 -2.06
CA ALA A 64 -11.52 3.00 -1.16
C ALA A 64 -10.41 3.67 -0.37
N PHE A 65 -9.43 2.90 0.16
CA PHE A 65 -8.31 3.47 0.90
C PHE A 65 -7.39 4.30 -0.02
N ASN A 66 -7.13 3.84 -1.25
CA ASN A 66 -6.37 4.62 -2.22
C ASN A 66 -7.10 5.93 -2.59
N GLU A 67 -8.41 5.86 -2.77
CA GLU A 67 -9.26 7.04 -3.00
C GLU A 67 -9.25 7.98 -1.80
N LEU A 68 -9.34 7.47 -0.58
CA LEU A 68 -9.20 8.24 0.67
C LEU A 68 -7.87 9.00 0.70
N ILE A 69 -6.75 8.34 0.42
CA ILE A 69 -5.43 8.97 0.39
C ILE A 69 -5.36 10.03 -0.71
N TYR A 70 -5.96 9.78 -1.87
CA TYR A 70 -6.03 10.75 -2.96
C TYR A 70 -6.85 11.99 -2.55
N LEU A 71 -8.04 11.80 -1.99
CA LEU A 71 -8.91 12.89 -1.53
C LEU A 71 -8.25 13.71 -0.43
N ALA A 72 -7.59 13.04 0.54
CA ALA A 72 -6.87 13.71 1.61
C ALA A 72 -5.71 14.56 1.08
N ASN A 73 -4.94 14.03 0.12
CA ASN A 73 -3.83 14.76 -0.50
C ASN A 73 -4.26 16.01 -1.27
N ASN A 74 -5.48 16.01 -1.79
CA ASN A 74 -6.06 17.13 -2.54
C ASN A 74 -6.95 18.04 -1.68
N ASN A 75 -6.99 17.80 -0.36
CA ASN A 75 -7.87 18.50 0.58
C ASN A 75 -9.32 18.57 0.08
N ALA A 76 -9.85 17.44 -0.41
CA ALA A 76 -11.20 17.38 -0.94
C ALA A 76 -12.23 17.74 0.16
N PRO A 77 -13.29 18.49 -0.20
CA PRO A 77 -14.35 18.83 0.74
C PRO A 77 -15.14 17.59 1.14
N LEU A 78 -15.58 17.55 2.40
CA LEU A 78 -16.54 16.56 2.86
C LEU A 78 -17.94 16.98 2.38
N ASN A 79 -18.38 16.36 1.30
CA ASN A 79 -19.65 16.63 0.65
C ASN A 79 -20.28 15.34 0.11
N MET A 80 -21.42 15.47 -0.56
CA MET A 80 -22.16 14.33 -1.09
C MET A 80 -21.36 13.53 -2.11
N ASP A 81 -20.60 14.18 -2.98
CA ASP A 81 -19.80 13.50 -4.00
C ASP A 81 -18.70 12.65 -3.34
N THR A 82 -17.99 13.21 -2.36
CA THR A 82 -16.98 12.49 -1.57
C THR A 82 -17.60 11.29 -0.84
N LEU A 83 -18.75 11.48 -0.20
CA LEU A 83 -19.48 10.43 0.52
C LEU A 83 -19.89 9.28 -0.42
N LEU A 84 -20.56 9.61 -1.53
CA LEU A 84 -21.08 8.61 -2.46
C LEU A 84 -19.95 7.91 -3.22
N LYS A 85 -18.85 8.61 -3.51
CA LYS A 85 -17.67 8.02 -4.15
C LYS A 85 -17.00 6.99 -3.25
N LEU A 86 -16.74 7.31 -1.99
CA LEU A 86 -16.17 6.33 -1.05
C LEU A 86 -17.10 5.14 -0.82
N GLN A 87 -18.40 5.38 -0.69
CA GLN A 87 -19.37 4.29 -0.54
C GLN A 87 -19.38 3.40 -1.79
N PHE A 88 -19.31 3.99 -3.00
CA PHE A 88 -19.22 3.24 -4.25
C PHE A 88 -17.97 2.35 -4.26
N GLU A 89 -16.79 2.89 -3.95
CA GLU A 89 -15.56 2.10 -3.94
C GLU A 89 -15.63 0.94 -2.95
N LEU A 90 -16.22 1.15 -1.77
CA LEU A 90 -16.38 0.12 -0.74
C LEU A 90 -17.37 -1.00 -1.12
N THR A 91 -18.34 -0.71 -2.00
CA THR A 91 -19.48 -1.60 -2.22
C THR A 91 -19.70 -2.04 -3.67
N LYS A 92 -18.92 -1.52 -4.63
CA LYS A 92 -18.92 -1.99 -6.03
C LYS A 92 -18.77 -3.51 -6.09
N ASN A 93 -19.45 -4.17 -7.02
CA ASN A 93 -19.46 -5.64 -7.14
C ASN A 93 -20.03 -6.42 -5.93
N THR A 94 -20.51 -5.76 -4.87
CA THR A 94 -21.11 -6.44 -3.70
C THR A 94 -22.61 -6.17 -3.51
N ILE A 95 -23.10 -5.03 -4.01
CA ILE A 95 -24.52 -4.64 -4.03
C ILE A 95 -24.86 -3.89 -5.33
N ALA A 96 -26.14 -3.87 -5.70
CA ALA A 96 -26.62 -3.14 -6.88
C ALA A 96 -26.73 -1.62 -6.68
N THR A 97 -26.83 -1.17 -5.43
CA THR A 97 -26.99 0.22 -5.01
C THR A 97 -25.68 0.88 -4.60
N ALA A 98 -24.54 0.40 -5.12
CA ALA A 98 -23.24 1.02 -4.87
C ALA A 98 -23.26 2.49 -5.31
N GLY A 99 -22.77 3.37 -4.45
CA GLY A 99 -22.77 4.83 -4.57
C GLY A 99 -24.14 5.48 -4.44
N LYS A 100 -25.16 4.78 -3.92
CA LYS A 100 -26.56 5.27 -3.89
C LYS A 100 -27.20 5.03 -2.54
N PHE A 101 -28.02 5.97 -2.10
CA PHE A 101 -28.84 5.80 -0.90
C PHE A 101 -29.77 4.60 -1.01
N LYS A 102 -30.15 4.10 0.16
CA LYS A 102 -31.04 2.96 0.30
C LYS A 102 -32.34 3.17 -0.46
N THR A 103 -32.80 2.09 -1.07
CA THR A 103 -34.07 2.05 -1.83
C THR A 103 -35.18 1.32 -1.08
N ASN A 104 -34.81 0.68 0.03
CA ASN A 104 -35.72 0.00 0.95
C ASN A 104 -35.44 0.47 2.37
N GLU A 105 -36.47 0.42 3.23
CA GLU A 105 -36.28 0.65 4.66
C GLU A 105 -35.33 -0.42 5.23
N ASN A 106 -34.39 0.01 6.07
CA ASN A 106 -33.38 -0.86 6.67
C ASN A 106 -33.39 -0.72 8.20
N TYR A 107 -32.92 -1.76 8.88
CA TYR A 107 -32.90 -1.82 10.34
C TYR A 107 -31.56 -2.35 10.81
N ILE A 108 -31.08 -1.82 11.92
CA ILE A 108 -29.90 -2.34 12.60
C ILE A 108 -30.37 -3.41 13.57
N ALA A 109 -29.93 -4.66 13.35
CA ALA A 109 -30.34 -5.78 14.18
C ALA A 109 -29.96 -5.54 15.66
N GLY A 110 -30.95 -5.57 16.55
CA GLY A 110 -30.76 -5.34 17.99
C GLY A 110 -30.81 -3.87 18.43
N ALA A 111 -30.98 -2.92 17.51
CA ALA A 111 -31.20 -1.52 17.86
C ALA A 111 -32.66 -1.25 18.27
N ASP A 112 -32.87 -0.35 19.23
CA ASP A 112 -34.17 0.11 19.72
C ASP A 112 -34.69 1.37 18.99
N PHE A 113 -33.93 1.86 18.00
CA PHE A 113 -34.23 3.05 17.22
C PHE A 113 -34.48 2.73 15.74
N LYS A 114 -35.18 3.65 15.05
CA LYS A 114 -35.38 3.58 13.60
C LYS A 114 -34.28 4.36 12.88
N THR A 115 -33.88 3.84 11.72
CA THR A 115 -32.97 4.53 10.79
C THR A 115 -33.73 5.62 10.04
N ALA A 116 -33.04 6.47 9.27
CA ALA A 116 -33.67 7.51 8.47
C ALA A 116 -34.66 6.91 7.45
N SER A 117 -35.84 7.50 7.24
CA SER A 117 -36.76 6.98 6.21
C SER A 117 -36.29 7.33 4.80
N LEU A 118 -36.80 6.60 3.79
CA LEU A 118 -36.50 6.85 2.37
C LEU A 118 -36.80 8.29 1.93
N GLN A 119 -37.82 8.91 2.53
CA GLN A 119 -38.30 10.23 2.13
C GLN A 119 -37.37 11.37 2.55
N VAL A 120 -36.61 11.16 3.63
CA VAL A 120 -35.81 12.23 4.27
C VAL A 120 -34.31 11.94 4.26
N VAL A 121 -33.88 10.71 3.93
CA VAL A 121 -32.45 10.31 3.99
C VAL A 121 -31.55 11.25 3.20
N TYR A 122 -31.96 11.69 2.02
CA TYR A 122 -31.18 12.62 1.20
C TYR A 122 -31.00 13.97 1.91
N GLN A 123 -32.07 14.55 2.45
CA GLN A 123 -32.03 15.82 3.15
C GLN A 123 -31.19 15.72 4.44
N LEU A 124 -31.41 14.68 5.24
CA LEU A 124 -30.65 14.45 6.47
C LEU A 124 -29.15 14.29 6.20
N MET A 125 -28.77 13.64 5.10
CA MET A 125 -27.36 13.48 4.75
C MET A 125 -26.71 14.80 4.31
N HIS A 126 -27.44 15.66 3.59
CA HIS A 126 -26.96 17.02 3.29
C HIS A 126 -26.76 17.84 4.57
N GLU A 127 -27.76 17.86 5.45
CA GLU A 127 -27.68 18.58 6.73
C GLU A 127 -26.54 18.05 7.62
N TRP A 128 -26.37 16.72 7.67
CA TRP A 128 -25.29 16.09 8.42
C TRP A 128 -23.91 16.44 7.84
N LEU A 129 -23.75 16.46 6.51
CA LEU A 129 -22.49 16.84 5.86
C LEU A 129 -22.14 18.29 6.14
N ASP A 130 -23.09 19.22 5.96
CA ASP A 130 -22.86 20.66 6.19
C ASP A 130 -22.48 20.92 7.66
N ASN A 131 -23.21 20.30 8.59
CA ASN A 131 -22.92 20.43 10.02
C ASN A 131 -21.55 19.82 10.38
N THR A 132 -21.26 18.61 9.88
CA THR A 132 -20.00 17.91 10.13
C THR A 132 -18.82 18.71 9.61
N SER A 133 -18.89 19.18 8.36
CA SER A 133 -17.85 20.01 7.74
C SER A 133 -17.62 21.30 8.51
N PHE A 134 -18.68 22.01 8.88
CA PHE A 134 -18.58 23.23 9.70
C PHE A 134 -17.89 22.95 11.05
N ARG A 135 -18.26 21.87 11.74
CA ARG A 135 -17.68 21.52 13.04
C ARG A 135 -16.21 21.09 12.94
N ILE A 136 -15.83 20.38 11.88
CA ILE A 136 -14.44 20.02 11.60
C ILE A 136 -13.62 21.30 11.40
N GLU A 137 -14.07 22.21 10.53
CA GLU A 137 -13.37 23.47 10.24
C GLU A 137 -13.22 24.38 11.47
N ASN A 138 -14.16 24.31 12.42
CA ASN A 138 -14.16 25.11 13.64
C ASN A 138 -13.55 24.40 14.87
N SER A 139 -13.00 23.19 14.70
CA SER A 139 -12.31 22.48 15.77
C SER A 139 -11.00 23.19 16.12
N LYS A 140 -10.78 23.49 17.42
CA LYS A 140 -9.63 24.30 17.84
C LYS A 140 -8.34 23.51 18.04
N ASN A 141 -8.45 22.19 18.15
CA ASN A 141 -7.35 21.26 18.38
C ASN A 141 -7.75 19.84 17.98
N ASP A 142 -6.75 18.95 17.92
CA ASP A 142 -6.88 17.54 17.58
C ASP A 142 -7.91 16.78 18.43
N ASP A 143 -8.08 17.15 19.71
CA ASP A 143 -9.03 16.50 20.62
C ASP A 143 -10.49 16.88 20.29
N GLU A 144 -10.74 18.15 20.00
CA GLU A 144 -12.06 18.64 19.55
C GLU A 144 -12.42 18.07 18.17
N LEU A 145 -11.44 17.97 17.27
CA LEU A 145 -11.61 17.36 15.95
C LEU A 145 -11.98 15.88 16.09
N LEU A 146 -11.19 15.10 16.85
CA LEU A 146 -11.45 13.68 17.05
C LEU A 146 -12.82 13.45 17.70
N ARG A 147 -13.19 14.24 18.71
CA ARG A 147 -14.53 14.18 19.30
C ARG A 147 -15.62 14.43 18.25
N THR A 148 -15.45 15.45 17.42
CA THR A 148 -16.40 15.75 16.34
C THR A 148 -16.54 14.56 15.38
N LEU A 149 -15.44 13.95 14.94
CA LEU A 149 -15.47 12.79 14.05
C LEU A 149 -16.19 11.58 14.68
N ILE A 150 -15.99 11.34 15.97
CA ILE A 150 -16.67 10.24 16.68
C ILE A 150 -18.17 10.52 16.85
N GLU A 151 -18.55 11.74 17.21
CA GLU A 151 -19.96 12.13 17.34
C GLU A 151 -20.70 12.02 16.01
N THR A 152 -20.12 12.54 14.93
CA THR A 152 -20.75 12.50 13.61
C THR A 152 -20.78 11.09 13.03
N HIS A 153 -19.81 10.24 13.34
CA HIS A 153 -19.84 8.81 13.01
C HIS A 153 -20.98 8.06 13.71
N ILE A 154 -21.24 8.34 15.00
CA ILE A 154 -22.40 7.77 15.71
C ILE A 154 -23.70 8.19 15.01
N ASP A 155 -23.85 9.47 14.68
CA ASP A 155 -25.06 9.97 14.02
C ASP A 155 -25.23 9.37 12.61
N PHE A 156 -24.14 9.22 11.85
CA PHE A 156 -24.11 8.58 10.53
C PHE A 156 -24.58 7.12 10.60
N GLU A 157 -24.03 6.33 11.52
CA GLU A 157 -24.42 4.92 11.70
C GLU A 157 -25.90 4.79 12.05
N ARG A 158 -26.43 5.71 12.85
CA ARG A 158 -27.85 5.72 13.24
C ARG A 158 -28.79 6.10 12.10
N MET A 159 -28.41 7.06 11.26
CA MET A 159 -29.17 7.40 10.05
C MET A 159 -29.20 6.24 9.06
N HIS A 160 -28.11 5.49 8.96
CA HIS A 160 -27.95 4.27 8.15
C HIS A 160 -28.41 4.48 6.69
N PRO A 161 -27.78 5.42 5.95
CA PRO A 161 -28.30 5.93 4.69
C PRO A 161 -28.20 4.96 3.49
N PHE A 162 -27.40 3.90 3.59
CA PHE A 162 -27.14 2.94 2.51
C PHE A 162 -27.73 1.55 2.79
N ASP A 163 -27.97 0.75 1.74
CA ASP A 163 -28.47 -0.63 1.89
C ASP A 163 -27.42 -1.57 2.54
N ASP A 164 -26.12 -1.34 2.29
CA ASP A 164 -24.98 -2.03 2.89
C ASP A 164 -23.78 -1.05 2.91
N GLY A 165 -22.79 -1.34 3.76
CA GLY A 165 -21.53 -0.62 3.81
C GLY A 165 -21.51 0.58 4.75
N ASN A 166 -22.59 0.87 5.49
CA ASN A 166 -22.64 2.01 6.42
C ASN A 166 -21.44 2.02 7.39
N GLY A 167 -21.25 0.96 8.17
CA GLY A 167 -20.12 0.84 9.11
C GLY A 167 -18.76 1.08 8.46
N ARG A 168 -18.54 0.54 7.26
CA ARG A 168 -17.29 0.69 6.51
C ARG A 168 -17.10 2.12 6.03
N THR A 169 -18.13 2.73 5.45
CA THR A 169 -18.12 4.13 5.00
C THR A 169 -17.88 5.09 6.16
N GLY A 170 -18.54 4.91 7.31
CA GLY A 170 -18.33 5.79 8.46
C GLY A 170 -16.89 5.75 8.98
N ARG A 171 -16.29 4.55 9.06
CA ARG A 171 -14.86 4.40 9.41
C ARG A 171 -13.92 4.96 8.36
N GLU A 172 -14.28 4.87 7.07
CA GLU A 172 -13.53 5.49 5.96
C GLU A 172 -13.51 7.02 6.09
N LEU A 173 -14.66 7.63 6.38
CA LEU A 173 -14.81 9.08 6.53
C LEU A 173 -14.01 9.63 7.72
N ILE A 174 -13.99 8.90 8.85
CA ILE A 174 -13.10 9.25 9.98
C ILE A 174 -11.66 9.30 9.48
N ASN A 175 -11.19 8.24 8.81
CA ASN A 175 -9.80 8.16 8.37
C ASN A 175 -9.45 9.16 7.25
N LEU A 176 -10.42 9.57 6.41
CA LEU A 176 -10.24 10.65 5.44
C LEU A 176 -9.90 11.96 6.16
N GLU A 177 -10.71 12.33 7.17
CA GLU A 177 -10.51 13.59 7.88
C GLU A 177 -9.28 13.54 8.79
N LEU A 178 -8.98 12.40 9.42
CA LEU A 178 -7.71 12.22 10.14
C LEU A 178 -6.50 12.39 9.21
N ALA A 179 -6.56 11.83 8.00
CA ALA A 179 -5.48 11.97 7.02
C ALA A 179 -5.33 13.42 6.55
N LYS A 180 -6.43 14.15 6.29
CA LYS A 180 -6.39 15.58 5.93
C LYS A 180 -5.70 16.45 6.99
N HIS A 181 -5.84 16.08 8.26
CA HIS A 181 -5.25 16.77 9.40
C HIS A 181 -3.90 16.16 9.86
N GLU A 182 -3.29 15.29 9.04
CA GLU A 182 -1.99 14.64 9.32
C GLU A 182 -1.96 13.83 10.64
N MET A 183 -3.13 13.36 11.09
CA MET A 183 -3.27 12.53 12.28
C MET A 183 -3.04 11.05 11.95
N SER A 184 -2.83 10.24 12.99
CA SER A 184 -2.69 8.78 12.82
C SER A 184 -4.02 8.14 12.48
N PHE A 185 -4.03 7.13 11.61
CA PHE A 185 -5.25 6.40 11.25
C PHE A 185 -5.88 5.72 12.46
N LEU A 186 -7.20 5.65 12.47
CA LEU A 186 -7.97 4.87 13.42
C LEU A 186 -8.29 3.50 12.84
N VAL A 187 -7.69 2.46 13.43
CA VAL A 187 -8.01 1.06 13.13
C VAL A 187 -8.78 0.44 14.30
N VAL A 188 -10.11 0.41 14.20
CA VAL A 188 -10.96 -0.32 15.16
C VAL A 188 -10.71 -1.81 14.99
N ARG A 189 -10.28 -2.51 16.05
CA ARG A 189 -9.94 -3.93 15.95
C ARG A 189 -11.18 -4.81 16.02
N VAL A 190 -11.23 -5.88 15.24
CA VAL A 190 -12.33 -6.86 15.28
C VAL A 190 -12.48 -7.51 16.66
N THR A 191 -11.38 -7.64 17.41
CA THR A 191 -11.40 -8.13 18.81
C THR A 191 -12.20 -7.22 19.73
N ASP A 192 -12.27 -5.92 19.40
CA ASP A 192 -12.94 -4.89 20.20
C ASP A 192 -14.37 -4.65 19.70
N ARG A 193 -14.87 -5.48 18.75
CA ARG A 193 -16.21 -5.35 18.16
C ARG A 193 -17.32 -5.23 19.21
N PRO A 194 -17.38 -6.05 20.29
CA PRO A 194 -18.44 -5.89 21.30
C PRO A 194 -18.40 -4.52 21.98
N PHE A 195 -17.21 -4.03 22.33
CA PHE A 195 -17.04 -2.69 22.92
C PHE A 195 -17.47 -1.61 21.93
N TYR A 196 -17.01 -1.68 20.68
CA TYR A 196 -17.32 -0.69 19.66
C TYR A 196 -18.83 -0.60 19.41
N LEU A 197 -19.50 -1.73 19.17
CA LEU A 197 -20.94 -1.75 18.89
C LEU A 197 -21.78 -1.31 20.09
N GLN A 198 -21.41 -1.71 21.31
CA GLN A 198 -22.12 -1.28 22.51
C GLN A 198 -22.06 0.24 22.69
N ASN A 199 -20.87 0.84 22.55
CA ASN A 199 -20.73 2.28 22.73
C ASN A 199 -21.36 3.10 21.58
N LEU A 200 -21.44 2.53 20.35
CA LEU A 200 -22.26 3.12 19.28
C LEU A 200 -23.75 3.11 19.64
N ALA A 201 -24.25 1.98 20.16
CA ALA A 201 -25.65 1.84 20.57
C ALA A 201 -26.01 2.81 21.70
N ASP A 202 -25.15 2.89 22.72
CA ASP A 202 -25.32 3.76 23.90
C ASP A 202 -25.02 5.24 23.61
N ARG A 203 -24.53 5.57 22.41
CA ARG A 203 -24.02 6.91 22.03
C ARG A 203 -22.96 7.42 23.01
N ASN A 204 -22.12 6.52 23.51
CA ASN A 204 -21.09 6.85 24.49
C ASN A 204 -19.86 7.41 23.79
N VAL A 205 -19.92 8.72 23.51
CA VAL A 205 -18.86 9.47 22.84
C VAL A 205 -17.56 9.40 23.63
N ASP A 206 -17.61 9.58 24.94
CA ASP A 206 -16.42 9.68 25.80
C ASP A 206 -15.58 8.40 25.74
N ASN A 207 -16.24 7.23 25.84
CA ASN A 207 -15.58 5.94 25.72
C ASN A 207 -14.98 5.72 24.33
N LEU A 208 -15.70 6.11 23.26
CA LEU A 208 -15.20 5.94 21.89
C LEU A 208 -14.04 6.89 21.58
N VAL A 209 -14.07 8.13 22.09
CA VAL A 209 -12.94 9.07 21.99
C VAL A 209 -11.73 8.55 22.75
N GLY A 210 -11.92 8.06 23.98
CA GLY A 210 -10.84 7.43 24.76
C GLY A 210 -10.22 6.24 24.02
N TYR A 211 -11.05 5.35 23.50
CA TYR A 211 -10.63 4.23 22.67
C TYR A 211 -9.86 4.67 21.42
N ALA A 212 -10.38 5.66 20.69
CA ALA A 212 -9.74 6.18 19.49
C ALA A 212 -8.37 6.77 19.78
N LYS A 213 -8.22 7.54 20.87
CA LYS A 213 -6.93 8.09 21.31
C LYS A 213 -5.90 6.99 21.58
N GLU A 214 -6.28 5.93 22.28
CA GLU A 214 -5.38 4.81 22.55
C GLU A 214 -4.94 4.11 21.25
N ARG A 215 -5.89 3.79 20.36
CA ARG A 215 -5.56 3.12 19.09
C ARG A 215 -4.71 4.00 18.17
N MET A 216 -4.99 5.29 18.12
CA MET A 216 -4.20 6.26 17.34
C MET A 216 -2.81 6.48 17.94
N ALA A 217 -2.63 6.38 19.26
CA ALA A 217 -1.31 6.40 19.88
C ALA A 217 -0.49 5.15 19.50
N GLU A 218 -1.09 3.96 19.54
CA GLU A 218 -0.46 2.72 19.05
C GLU A 218 -0.09 2.82 17.56
N GLU A 219 -0.96 3.44 16.75
CA GLU A 219 -0.70 3.65 15.33
C GLU A 219 0.44 4.65 15.08
N LYS A 220 0.54 5.71 15.89
CA LYS A 220 1.65 6.67 15.85
C LYS A 220 2.99 6.02 16.16
N ASP A 221 3.03 5.10 17.11
CA ASP A 221 4.23 4.33 17.44
C ASP A 221 4.64 3.43 16.27
N ARG A 222 3.67 2.76 15.63
CA ARG A 222 3.92 1.96 14.42
C ARG A 222 4.46 2.81 13.28
N TYR A 223 3.83 3.94 12.99
CA TYR A 223 4.31 4.89 12.00
C TYR A 223 5.76 5.31 12.26
N THR A 224 6.07 5.67 13.51
CA THR A 224 7.42 6.09 13.92
C THR A 224 8.44 4.96 13.75
N ALA A 225 8.05 3.71 14.03
CA ALA A 225 8.89 2.54 13.80
C ALA A 225 9.20 2.34 12.31
N TYR A 226 8.21 2.46 11.42
CA TYR A 226 8.43 2.41 9.97
C TYR A 226 9.36 3.53 9.47
N VAL A 227 9.14 4.77 9.92
CA VAL A 227 10.01 5.89 9.56
C VAL A 227 11.45 5.63 10.02
N SER A 228 11.62 5.18 11.26
CA SER A 228 12.93 4.89 11.84
C SER A 228 13.63 3.73 11.10
N GLN A 229 12.90 2.68 10.74
CA GLN A 229 13.43 1.55 9.99
C GLN A 229 13.90 1.98 8.60
N ASN A 230 13.10 2.80 7.91
CA ASN A 230 13.44 3.31 6.58
C ASN A 230 14.67 4.23 6.62
N GLN A 231 14.78 5.09 7.64
CA GLN A 231 15.96 5.92 7.85
C GLN A 231 17.21 5.09 8.15
N LYS A 232 17.10 4.06 9.00
CA LYS A 232 18.21 3.13 9.28
C LYS A 232 18.62 2.37 8.03
N GLN A 233 17.66 1.93 7.22
CA GLN A 233 17.93 1.24 5.98
C GLN A 233 18.61 2.17 4.96
N GLU A 234 18.14 3.42 4.83
CA GLU A 234 18.78 4.44 3.99
C GLU A 234 20.20 4.74 4.47
N GLN A 235 20.41 4.89 5.78
CA GLN A 235 21.72 5.12 6.36
C GLN A 235 22.64 3.92 6.15
N PHE A 236 22.15 2.70 6.34
CA PHE A 236 22.89 1.48 6.04
C PHE A 236 23.34 1.46 4.58
N TYR A 237 22.46 1.79 3.63
CA TYR A 237 22.84 1.90 2.23
C TYR A 237 23.87 3.00 1.99
N LYS A 238 23.75 4.17 2.63
CA LYS A 238 24.75 5.25 2.55
C LYS A 238 26.11 4.82 3.11
N ASP A 239 26.14 4.13 4.25
CA ASP A 239 27.37 3.64 4.88
C ASP A 239 28.03 2.54 4.07
N GLU A 240 27.25 1.59 3.53
CA GLU A 240 27.75 0.55 2.62
C GLU A 240 28.29 1.17 1.32
N ILE A 241 27.64 2.21 0.78
CA ILE A 241 28.16 2.98 -0.35
C ILE A 241 29.50 3.66 0.03
N LYS A 242 29.62 4.25 1.22
CA LYS A 242 30.85 4.89 1.69
C LYS A 242 32.02 3.91 1.86
N LYS A 243 31.78 2.71 2.41
CA LYS A 243 32.81 1.66 2.54
C LYS A 243 33.27 1.13 1.18
N LEU A 244 32.34 1.00 0.23
CA LEU A 244 32.66 0.68 -1.15
C LEU A 244 33.52 1.78 -1.77
N ASP A 245 33.28 3.06 -1.47
CA ASP A 245 34.13 4.16 -1.93
C ASP A 245 35.54 4.12 -1.32
N GLU A 246 35.70 3.92 -0.02
CA GLU A 246 37.03 3.88 0.63
C GLU A 246 37.89 2.72 0.12
N SER A 247 37.30 1.53 -0.03
CA SER A 247 37.97 0.35 -0.60
C SER A 247 38.23 0.49 -2.10
N THR A 248 37.33 1.12 -2.85
CA THR A 248 37.49 1.35 -4.30
C THR A 248 38.49 2.47 -4.60
N ILE A 249 38.58 3.51 -3.77
CA ILE A 249 39.59 4.58 -3.87
C ILE A 249 40.97 3.99 -3.57
N SER A 250 41.12 3.23 -2.47
CA SER A 250 42.37 2.54 -2.15
C SER A 250 42.82 1.56 -3.25
N ALA A 251 41.87 0.85 -3.88
CA ALA A 251 42.16 -0.03 -5.01
C ALA A 251 42.44 0.73 -6.32
N LYS A 252 41.77 1.86 -6.60
CA LYS A 252 42.02 2.69 -7.79
C LYS A 252 43.35 3.42 -7.73
N GLU A 253 43.77 3.92 -6.55
CA GLU A 253 45.09 4.53 -6.33
C GLU A 253 46.22 3.54 -6.54
N LYS A 254 46.01 2.25 -6.18
CA LYS A 254 46.99 1.18 -6.43
C LYS A 254 47.04 0.69 -7.87
N ILE A 255 45.94 0.71 -8.61
CA ILE A 255 45.86 0.01 -9.92
C ILE A 255 46.00 0.95 -11.12
N TYR A 256 45.54 2.21 -11.05
CA TYR A 256 45.23 2.94 -12.29
C TYR A 256 45.91 4.28 -12.55
N GLY A 257 46.80 4.79 -11.70
CA GLY A 257 47.63 5.98 -12.03
C GLY A 257 46.89 7.02 -12.89
N VAL A 258 45.82 7.59 -12.31
CA VAL A 258 44.85 8.59 -12.82
C VAL A 258 44.84 8.82 -14.35
N ARG A 259 43.69 8.50 -14.99
CA ARG A 259 43.24 9.15 -16.22
C ARG A 259 41.76 9.55 -16.13
N ASP A 260 41.50 10.70 -16.73
CA ASP A 260 40.49 11.71 -16.42
C ASP A 260 39.01 11.29 -16.62
N THR A 261 38.21 11.40 -15.57
CA THR A 261 36.73 11.30 -15.54
C THR A 261 36.09 12.57 -14.97
N SER A 262 36.74 13.73 -15.11
CA SER A 262 36.39 15.02 -14.49
C SER A 262 34.98 15.56 -14.75
N ALA A 263 34.18 14.93 -15.63
CA ALA A 263 32.84 15.39 -15.96
C ALA A 263 31.72 14.95 -14.99
N PHE A 264 32.00 14.01 -14.07
CA PHE A 264 31.00 13.48 -13.13
C PHE A 264 31.50 13.58 -11.69
N ASP A 265 30.69 14.19 -10.82
CA ASP A 265 30.98 14.24 -9.40
C ASP A 265 30.90 12.82 -8.78
N LYS A 266 31.52 12.63 -7.61
CA LYS A 266 31.59 11.34 -6.89
C LYS A 266 30.21 10.70 -6.71
N THR A 267 29.19 11.52 -6.47
CA THR A 267 27.77 11.13 -6.32
C THR A 267 27.21 10.45 -7.57
N ASP A 268 27.59 10.92 -8.76
CA ASP A 268 27.09 10.40 -10.03
C ASP A 268 27.65 9.01 -10.35
N ILE A 269 28.92 8.78 -9.99
CA ILE A 269 29.59 7.49 -10.17
C ILE A 269 28.95 6.43 -9.26
N GLN A 270 28.63 6.79 -8.01
CA GLN A 270 27.95 5.91 -7.06
C GLN A 270 26.54 5.54 -7.55
N LEU A 271 25.77 6.52 -8.00
CA LEU A 271 24.41 6.31 -8.47
C LEU A 271 24.38 5.42 -9.73
N ASN A 272 25.34 5.57 -10.64
CA ASN A 272 25.51 4.66 -11.79
C ASN A 272 25.75 3.20 -11.34
N ARG A 273 26.52 2.98 -10.26
CA ARG A 273 26.76 1.62 -9.72
C ARG A 273 25.52 1.01 -9.07
N VAL A 274 24.68 1.82 -8.42
CA VAL A 274 23.39 1.36 -7.87
C VAL A 274 22.47 0.88 -8.99
N TYR A 275 22.33 1.67 -10.04
CA TYR A 275 21.51 1.30 -11.20
C TYR A 275 22.12 0.14 -12.00
N ALA A 276 23.46 -0.01 -12.01
CA ALA A 276 24.12 -1.18 -12.59
C ALA A 276 23.77 -2.48 -11.85
N ARG A 277 23.75 -2.47 -10.51
CA ARG A 277 23.30 -3.63 -9.72
C ARG A 277 21.84 -3.97 -9.98
N LYS A 278 20.99 -2.93 -10.05
CA LYS A 278 19.57 -3.08 -10.40
C LYS A 278 19.41 -3.72 -11.78
N PHE A 279 20.15 -3.23 -12.78
CA PHE A 279 20.15 -3.78 -14.14
C PHE A 279 20.53 -5.26 -14.17
N LEU A 280 21.63 -5.64 -13.52
CA LEU A 280 22.09 -7.03 -13.51
C LEU A 280 21.08 -7.96 -12.85
N LYS A 281 20.47 -7.55 -11.72
CA LYS A 281 19.44 -8.32 -11.01
C LYS A 281 18.17 -8.48 -11.84
N GLU A 282 17.64 -7.39 -12.41
CA GLU A 282 16.40 -7.42 -13.21
C GLU A 282 16.52 -8.29 -14.46
N ASN A 283 17.73 -8.47 -14.98
CA ASN A 283 17.99 -9.25 -16.18
C ASN A 283 18.67 -10.61 -15.90
N HIS A 284 18.68 -11.05 -14.64
CA HIS A 284 19.24 -12.34 -14.21
C HIS A 284 20.71 -12.58 -14.60
N PHE A 285 21.51 -11.51 -14.67
CA PHE A 285 22.95 -11.59 -14.89
C PHE A 285 23.72 -11.74 -13.58
N GLU A 286 24.94 -12.27 -13.67
CA GLU A 286 25.83 -12.37 -12.51
C GLU A 286 26.14 -10.97 -11.94
N VAL A 287 25.86 -10.79 -10.65
CA VAL A 287 26.16 -9.56 -9.92
C VAL A 287 27.57 -9.63 -9.34
N SER A 288 28.58 -9.46 -10.20
CA SER A 288 30.00 -9.37 -9.81
C SER A 288 30.51 -7.93 -9.88
N ASP A 289 31.56 -7.59 -9.13
CA ASP A 289 32.15 -6.25 -9.15
C ASP A 289 32.64 -5.83 -10.55
N LYS A 290 33.12 -6.81 -11.32
CA LYS A 290 33.49 -6.63 -12.73
C LYS A 290 32.28 -6.19 -13.56
N ASN A 291 31.16 -6.92 -13.46
CA ASN A 291 29.96 -6.63 -14.23
C ASN A 291 29.30 -5.32 -13.78
N ILE A 292 29.31 -5.03 -12.48
CA ILE A 292 28.80 -3.75 -11.93
C ILE A 292 29.62 -2.58 -12.47
N LYS A 293 30.95 -2.69 -12.48
CA LYS A 293 31.82 -1.65 -13.03
C LYS A 293 31.48 -1.40 -14.50
N GLU A 294 31.40 -2.44 -15.30
CA GLU A 294 31.13 -2.33 -16.74
C GLU A 294 29.76 -1.70 -17.04
N ILE A 295 28.69 -2.18 -16.39
CA ILE A 295 27.36 -1.59 -16.60
C ILE A 295 27.30 -0.16 -16.06
N SER A 296 28.01 0.16 -14.97
CA SER A 296 28.07 1.54 -14.46
C SER A 296 28.75 2.50 -15.44
N GLU A 297 29.78 2.03 -16.15
CA GLU A 297 30.46 2.78 -17.22
C GLU A 297 29.53 2.95 -18.43
N ASN A 298 28.78 1.93 -18.82
CA ASN A 298 27.79 2.04 -19.88
C ASN A 298 26.68 3.05 -19.55
N ILE A 299 26.16 3.02 -18.32
CA ILE A 299 25.16 3.98 -17.86
C ILE A 299 25.75 5.40 -17.89
N ALA A 300 26.99 5.59 -17.44
CA ALA A 300 27.68 6.88 -17.53
C ALA A 300 27.79 7.37 -18.98
N LEU A 301 28.22 6.51 -19.90
CA LEU A 301 28.33 6.83 -21.33
C LEU A 301 26.96 7.20 -21.93
N ASN A 302 25.89 6.48 -21.59
CA ASN A 302 24.54 6.82 -22.04
C ASN A 302 24.10 8.20 -21.56
N ARG A 303 24.47 8.60 -20.33
CA ARG A 303 24.18 9.94 -19.80
C ARG A 303 24.91 11.03 -20.57
N ILE A 304 26.20 10.81 -20.89
CA ILE A 304 26.97 11.73 -21.76
C ILE A 304 26.28 11.88 -23.11
N ASN A 305 25.94 10.76 -23.76
CA ASN A 305 25.29 10.74 -25.06
C ASN A 305 23.91 11.43 -25.04
N ASN A 306 23.15 11.30 -23.95
CA ASN A 306 21.87 11.99 -23.80
C ASN A 306 22.07 13.51 -23.65
N ARG A 307 23.09 13.93 -22.88
CA ARG A 307 23.46 15.34 -22.71
C ARG A 307 23.84 15.98 -24.05
N GLU A 308 24.64 15.31 -24.88
CA GLU A 308 25.02 15.79 -26.22
C GLU A 308 23.82 15.96 -27.17
N LYS A 309 22.75 15.18 -26.95
CA LYS A 309 21.50 15.26 -27.72
C LYS A 309 20.46 16.19 -27.11
N ASN A 310 20.82 16.99 -26.11
CA ASN A 310 19.90 17.84 -25.33
C ASN A 310 18.70 17.06 -24.75
N LYS A 311 18.93 15.84 -24.27
CA LYS A 311 17.95 14.97 -23.60
C LYS A 311 18.24 14.83 -22.11
N ASP A 312 17.34 14.17 -21.37
CA ASP A 312 17.54 13.85 -19.95
C ASP A 312 18.81 13.02 -19.73
N PHE A 313 19.73 13.57 -18.94
CA PHE A 313 21.04 13.00 -18.60
C PHE A 313 21.10 12.47 -17.14
N SER A 314 19.93 12.35 -16.49
CA SER A 314 19.78 11.70 -15.19
C SER A 314 20.27 10.25 -15.24
N VAL A 315 20.64 9.70 -14.07
CA VAL A 315 21.05 8.28 -14.00
C VAL A 315 19.91 7.35 -14.39
N GLN A 316 18.68 7.73 -14.06
CA GLN A 316 17.49 6.98 -14.46
C GLN A 316 17.32 6.93 -15.98
N ALA A 317 17.59 8.04 -16.68
CA ALA A 317 17.59 8.06 -18.14
C ALA A 317 18.72 7.21 -18.74
N GLY A 318 19.94 7.31 -18.19
CA GLY A 318 21.08 6.48 -18.62
C GLY A 318 20.82 4.98 -18.42
N TYR A 319 20.18 4.61 -17.30
CA TYR A 319 19.72 3.27 -17.00
C TYR A 319 18.65 2.79 -18.00
N LYS A 320 17.66 3.64 -18.29
CA LYS A 320 16.60 3.32 -19.26
C LYS A 320 17.19 3.05 -20.64
N SER A 321 18.10 3.90 -21.11
CA SER A 321 18.80 3.71 -22.39
C SER A 321 19.64 2.44 -22.41
N GLU A 322 20.19 2.01 -21.27
CA GLU A 322 20.91 0.74 -21.18
C GLU A 322 19.95 -0.46 -21.25
N LYS A 323 18.77 -0.36 -20.65
CA LYS A 323 17.73 -1.39 -20.69
C LYS A 323 17.15 -1.57 -22.10
N GLU A 324 16.88 -0.49 -22.80
CA GLU A 324 16.36 -0.50 -24.18
C GLU A 324 17.31 -1.21 -25.17
N LYS A 325 18.63 -1.27 -24.89
CA LYS A 325 19.58 -2.02 -25.72
C LYS A 325 19.29 -3.53 -25.74
N LEU A 326 18.65 -4.08 -24.70
CA LEU A 326 18.33 -5.51 -24.62
C LEU A 326 17.15 -5.92 -25.50
N ASP A 327 16.40 -4.96 -26.06
CA ASP A 327 15.35 -5.24 -27.04
C ASP A 327 15.95 -5.72 -28.38
N ASN A 328 17.23 -5.41 -28.63
CA ASN A 328 17.98 -5.94 -29.76
C ASN A 328 18.49 -7.36 -29.46
N SER A 329 18.04 -8.33 -30.25
CA SER A 329 18.37 -9.75 -30.08
C SER A 329 19.86 -10.08 -30.15
N LEU A 330 20.64 -9.33 -30.95
CA LEU A 330 22.08 -9.51 -31.10
C LEU A 330 22.83 -9.01 -29.85
N VAL A 331 22.39 -7.88 -29.30
CA VAL A 331 22.94 -7.29 -28.08
C VAL A 331 22.62 -8.17 -26.88
N LYS A 332 21.38 -8.65 -26.76
CA LYS A 332 20.96 -9.58 -25.72
C LYS A 332 21.80 -10.86 -25.72
N LYS A 333 22.04 -11.46 -26.90
CA LYS A 333 22.93 -12.62 -27.04
C LYS A 333 24.36 -12.32 -26.57
N THR A 334 24.88 -11.14 -26.90
CA THR A 334 26.21 -10.69 -26.46
C THR A 334 26.29 -10.53 -24.95
N TYR A 335 25.27 -9.93 -24.32
CA TYR A 335 25.20 -9.75 -22.87
C TYR A 335 25.10 -11.09 -22.15
N ASN A 336 24.27 -12.02 -22.63
CA ASN A 336 24.16 -13.37 -22.07
C ASN A 336 25.50 -14.13 -22.12
N ASN A 337 26.27 -13.99 -23.20
CA ASN A 337 27.59 -14.59 -23.33
C ASN A 337 28.62 -13.94 -22.39
N LYS A 338 28.53 -12.62 -22.20
CA LYS A 338 29.51 -11.82 -21.47
C LYS A 338 29.31 -11.88 -19.95
N PHE A 339 28.06 -11.88 -19.49
CA PHE A 339 27.69 -11.76 -18.08
C PHE A 339 27.16 -13.07 -17.47
N LYS A 340 27.28 -14.19 -18.20
CA LYS A 340 26.91 -15.59 -17.88
C LYS A 340 25.74 -15.76 -16.91
N GLU A 341 24.67 -16.38 -17.40
CA GLU A 341 23.58 -16.87 -16.56
C GLU A 341 24.09 -17.86 -15.49
N HIS A 342 23.54 -17.73 -14.29
CA HIS A 342 23.66 -18.71 -13.22
C HIS A 342 22.95 -20.01 -13.66
N ASN A 343 23.68 -20.95 -14.26
CA ASN A 343 23.10 -22.24 -14.64
C ASN A 343 23.11 -23.23 -13.44
N ASN A 344 21.90 -23.49 -12.91
CA ASN A 344 21.41 -24.73 -12.32
C ASN A 344 22.32 -25.57 -11.40
N HIS A 345 22.08 -25.46 -10.10
CA HIS A 345 22.19 -26.58 -9.15
C HIS A 345 20.82 -26.86 -8.51
N ILE A 346 19.90 -27.45 -9.27
CA ILE A 346 18.95 -28.43 -8.73
C ILE A 346 19.03 -29.65 -9.66
N SER A 347 19.84 -30.61 -9.23
CA SER A 347 19.97 -31.91 -9.85
C SER A 347 18.64 -32.66 -9.78
N LYS A 348 18.28 -33.26 -10.92
CA LYS A 348 17.39 -34.41 -11.04
C LYS A 348 17.63 -35.40 -9.89
N LYS A 349 16.69 -35.49 -8.95
CA LYS A 349 16.38 -36.67 -8.16
C LYS A 349 14.90 -36.61 -7.81
N LEU A 350 14.08 -37.32 -8.59
CA LEU A 350 12.81 -37.97 -8.19
C LEU A 350 12.04 -38.41 -9.45
N TYR A 351 12.64 -39.31 -10.23
CA TYR A 351 11.91 -40.32 -11.01
C TYR A 351 12.89 -41.45 -11.30
N PRO A 352 12.83 -42.60 -10.59
CA PRO A 352 13.45 -43.80 -11.09
C PRO A 352 12.60 -44.37 -12.22
N SER A 353 13.17 -44.42 -13.42
CA SER A 353 12.74 -45.33 -14.47
C SER A 353 12.81 -46.76 -13.94
N LYS A 354 11.66 -47.44 -13.83
CA LYS A 354 11.63 -48.90 -13.81
C LYS A 354 11.30 -49.38 -15.21
N THR A 355 12.33 -49.83 -15.92
CA THR A 355 12.18 -50.83 -16.99
C THR A 355 11.79 -52.17 -16.37
N GLN A 356 10.97 -52.89 -17.14
CA GLN A 356 10.43 -54.22 -16.93
C GLN A 356 11.51 -55.26 -16.59
N ASP A 357 11.18 -56.21 -15.70
CA ASP A 357 11.07 -57.62 -16.12
C ASP A 357 10.37 -58.49 -15.06
N GLN A 358 9.36 -59.22 -15.55
CA GLN A 358 9.02 -60.64 -15.35
C GLN A 358 8.67 -61.26 -13.96
N ASN A 359 7.52 -61.96 -14.03
CA ASN A 359 7.14 -63.24 -13.41
C ASN A 359 6.58 -63.30 -11.98
N LEU A 360 5.31 -63.72 -11.89
CA LEU A 360 4.72 -64.83 -11.11
C LEU A 360 3.20 -64.58 -11.05
N GLU A 361 2.39 -65.19 -11.92
CA GLU A 361 1.70 -66.48 -11.73
C GLU A 361 0.76 -66.57 -10.50
N ILE A 362 -0.49 -66.92 -10.85
CA ILE A 362 -1.69 -67.31 -10.07
C ILE A 362 -2.62 -66.17 -9.64
#